data_AF-A0A954WBY2-F1
#
_entry.id   AF-A0A954WBY2-F1
#
_cell.length_a   1.000
_cell.length_b   1.000
_cell.length_c   1.000
_cell.angle_alpha   90.00
_cell.angle_beta   90.00
_cell.angle_gamma   90.00
#
_symmetry.space_group_name_H-M   'P 1'
#
loop_
_entity.id
_entity.type
_entity.pdbx_description
1 polymer ?
#
loop_
_entity_poly.entity_id
_entity_poly.type
_entity_poly.pdbx_seq_one_letter_code
_entity_poly.pdbx_strand_id
1 'polypeptide(L)'
;MSVLIVVNDPKKWPFDIPGVDVVDARSYLTKPEFSERRNVKVFNLCRSYAYQSTGYYVSLLAQARGHKPLPSISSLQDMKSQAIVRLVSDDLDDLIQKCLAPIQSERFTLSVYFGRNMAKRYDKLALQLFNLFQSPLMRAQFVKDKKWLLRSVTTIAGSEVPITHRDFVVQVATEHFKGRVSRVRRPAPTRYDMAILTNPAEAVPPSDEKAIKKFIKAAESMGIAVEMITRDDYGRLAEFDALFIRETTQVNHHTYRFSRRAAGEGLV
;
A
#
# COMPACT_ATOMS: atom_id res chain seq x y z
N MET A 1 -12.99 -5.67 9.65
CA MET A 1 -12.90 -4.66 8.58
C MET A 1 -13.40 -5.30 7.29
N SER A 2 -14.41 -4.74 6.63
CA SER A 2 -14.96 -5.30 5.38
C SER A 2 -14.09 -4.89 4.19
N VAL A 3 -13.88 -5.79 3.22
CA VAL A 3 -13.11 -5.54 2.01
C VAL A 3 -14.06 -5.54 0.81
N LEU A 4 -14.01 -4.48 0.01
CA LEU A 4 -14.76 -4.37 -1.23
C LEU A 4 -13.81 -4.16 -2.40
N ILE A 5 -13.97 -4.94 -3.47
CA ILE A 5 -13.37 -4.65 -4.76
C ILE A 5 -14.39 -3.90 -5.59
N VAL A 6 -14.02 -2.70 -6.07
CA VAL A 6 -14.89 -1.88 -6.91
C VAL A 6 -14.32 -1.83 -8.33
N VAL A 7 -15.12 -2.27 -9.30
CA VAL A 7 -14.75 -2.36 -10.72
C VAL A 7 -15.82 -1.70 -11.60
N ASN A 8 -15.49 -1.36 -12.84
CA ASN A 8 -16.50 -0.78 -13.75
C ASN A 8 -17.63 -1.76 -14.08
N ASP A 9 -17.29 -3.03 -14.28
CA ASP A 9 -18.22 -4.08 -14.70
C ASP A 9 -17.72 -5.43 -14.13
N PRO A 10 -18.38 -5.98 -13.09
CA PRO A 10 -18.02 -7.26 -12.49
C PRO A 10 -17.97 -8.41 -13.48
N LYS A 11 -18.78 -8.39 -14.55
CA LYS A 11 -18.77 -9.46 -15.57
C LYS A 11 -17.49 -9.49 -16.40
N LYS A 12 -16.77 -8.36 -16.46
CA LYS A 12 -15.49 -8.22 -17.17
C LYS A 12 -14.28 -8.27 -16.24
N TRP A 13 -14.51 -8.54 -14.95
CA TRP A 13 -13.46 -8.74 -13.97
C TRP A 13 -12.87 -10.13 -14.16
N PRO A 14 -11.56 -10.27 -14.42
CA PRO A 14 -10.98 -11.54 -14.84
C PRO A 14 -10.55 -12.45 -13.67
N PHE A 15 -10.84 -12.06 -12.42
CA PHE A 15 -10.32 -12.72 -11.24
C PHE A 15 -11.45 -13.15 -10.32
N ASP A 16 -11.42 -14.40 -9.89
CA ASP A 16 -12.24 -14.91 -8.79
C ASP A 16 -11.39 -14.97 -7.52
N ILE A 17 -11.70 -14.12 -6.54
CA ILE A 17 -10.90 -13.96 -5.32
C ILE A 17 -11.79 -14.33 -4.13
N PRO A 18 -11.51 -15.47 -3.47
CA PRO A 18 -12.35 -15.95 -2.37
C PRO A 18 -12.44 -14.96 -1.21
N GLY A 19 -13.65 -14.79 -0.66
CA GLY A 19 -13.89 -14.01 0.55
C GLY A 19 -13.87 -12.49 0.36
N VAL A 20 -13.99 -12.00 -0.88
CA VAL A 20 -14.06 -10.58 -1.20
C VAL A 20 -15.26 -10.27 -2.06
N ASP A 21 -16.02 -9.25 -1.67
CA ASP A 21 -17.18 -8.77 -2.41
C ASP A 21 -16.72 -7.92 -3.61
N VAL A 22 -17.13 -8.30 -4.82
CA VAL A 22 -16.90 -7.51 -6.04
C VAL A 22 -18.17 -6.74 -6.39
N VAL A 23 -18.06 -5.41 -6.47
CA VAL A 23 -19.18 -4.50 -6.69
C VAL A 23 -18.90 -3.62 -7.90
N ASP A 24 -19.94 -3.32 -8.69
CA ASP A 24 -19.82 -2.36 -9.77
C ASP A 24 -19.73 -0.92 -9.25
N ALA A 25 -18.94 -0.09 -9.92
CA ALA A 25 -18.65 1.26 -9.47
C ALA A 25 -19.89 2.15 -9.37
N ARG A 26 -20.91 1.93 -10.23
CA ARG A 26 -22.13 2.73 -10.18
C ARG A 26 -22.92 2.41 -8.91
N SER A 27 -23.12 1.13 -8.59
CA SER A 27 -23.76 0.70 -7.35
C SER A 27 -23.04 1.25 -6.12
N TYR A 28 -21.71 1.15 -6.08
CA TYR A 28 -20.93 1.69 -4.95
C TYR A 28 -21.12 3.20 -4.76
N LEU A 29 -21.22 3.96 -5.85
CA LEU A 29 -21.40 5.41 -5.79
C LEU A 29 -22.82 5.78 -5.36
N THR A 30 -23.85 5.11 -5.88
CA THR A 30 -25.25 5.57 -5.77
C THR A 30 -26.09 4.88 -4.71
N LYS A 31 -25.78 3.64 -4.31
CA LYS A 31 -26.63 2.90 -3.37
C LYS A 31 -26.34 3.29 -1.91
N PRO A 32 -27.37 3.59 -1.10
CA PRO A 32 -27.21 3.96 0.32
C PRO A 32 -26.51 2.90 1.16
N GLU A 33 -26.72 1.61 0.84
CA GLU A 33 -26.15 0.46 1.53
C GLU A 33 -24.62 0.48 1.64
N PHE A 34 -23.93 1.18 0.73
CA PHE A 34 -22.48 1.37 0.80
C PHE A 34 -22.08 2.62 1.57
N SER A 35 -22.95 3.63 1.64
CA SER A 35 -22.68 4.87 2.37
C SER A 35 -22.81 4.70 3.88
N GLU A 36 -23.63 3.76 4.34
CA GLU A 36 -23.88 3.50 5.76
C GLU A 36 -22.83 2.58 6.39
N ARG A 37 -22.03 1.88 5.57
CA ARG A 37 -20.97 0.99 6.06
C ARG A 37 -19.84 1.83 6.68
N ARG A 38 -19.33 1.39 7.82
CA ARG A 38 -18.13 1.96 8.44
C ARG A 38 -16.96 0.98 8.32
N ASN A 39 -15.73 1.50 8.39
CA ASN A 39 -14.50 0.70 8.41
C ASN A 39 -14.38 -0.28 7.22
N VAL A 40 -14.57 0.26 6.02
CA VAL A 40 -14.48 -0.46 4.74
C VAL A 40 -13.15 -0.14 4.06
N LYS A 41 -12.41 -1.17 3.65
CA LYS A 41 -11.30 -1.05 2.70
C LYS A 41 -11.83 -1.21 1.28
N VAL A 42 -11.57 -0.22 0.42
CA VAL A 42 -12.10 -0.17 -0.94
C VAL A 42 -10.96 -0.33 -1.94
N PHE A 43 -10.82 -1.52 -2.51
CA PHE A 43 -9.87 -1.79 -3.59
C PHE A 43 -10.49 -1.30 -4.89
N ASN A 44 -10.15 -0.07 -5.26
CA ASN A 44 -10.62 0.53 -6.50
C ASN A 44 -9.77 -0.03 -7.64
N LEU A 45 -10.37 -0.89 -8.45
CA LEU A 45 -9.76 -1.57 -9.59
C LEU A 45 -10.48 -1.18 -10.89
N CYS A 46 -11.00 0.06 -10.92
CA CYS A 46 -11.56 0.66 -12.12
C CYS A 46 -10.49 0.82 -13.21
N ARG A 47 -10.95 0.87 -14.46
CA ARG A 47 -10.11 0.94 -15.66
C ARG A 47 -9.39 2.28 -15.82
N SER A 48 -9.92 3.35 -15.24
CA SER A 48 -9.38 4.70 -15.36
C SER A 48 -9.57 5.49 -14.08
N TYR A 49 -8.57 6.33 -13.81
CA TYR A 49 -8.49 7.26 -12.68
C TYR A 49 -8.20 8.70 -13.18
N ALA A 50 -8.58 9.00 -14.42
CA ALA A 50 -8.54 10.36 -14.95
C ALA A 50 -9.45 11.26 -14.09
N TYR A 51 -9.16 12.56 -14.04
CA TYR A 51 -10.02 13.50 -13.35
C TYR A 51 -11.45 13.39 -13.89
N GLN A 52 -12.44 13.42 -12.99
CA GLN A 52 -13.88 13.19 -13.30
C GLN A 52 -14.24 11.81 -13.89
N SER A 53 -13.31 10.85 -13.94
CA SER A 53 -13.67 9.47 -14.28
C SER A 53 -14.41 8.77 -13.12
N THR A 54 -15.12 7.69 -13.44
CA THR A 54 -15.78 6.86 -12.43
C THR A 54 -14.82 6.37 -11.35
N GLY A 55 -13.62 5.89 -11.73
CA GLY A 55 -12.63 5.42 -10.77
C GLY A 55 -12.11 6.55 -9.87
N TYR A 56 -11.96 7.77 -10.40
CA TYR A 56 -11.63 8.93 -9.58
C TYR A 56 -12.70 9.22 -8.52
N TYR A 57 -13.98 9.23 -8.92
CA TYR A 57 -15.07 9.44 -7.97
C TYR A 57 -15.21 8.33 -6.93
N VAL A 58 -14.91 7.07 -7.29
CA VAL A 58 -14.90 5.97 -6.31
C VAL A 58 -13.90 6.24 -5.18
N SER A 59 -12.65 6.58 -5.50
CA SER A 59 -11.64 6.87 -4.48
C SER A 59 -11.97 8.15 -3.69
N LEU A 60 -12.47 9.20 -4.36
CA LEU A 60 -12.83 10.46 -3.71
C LEU A 60 -13.99 10.27 -2.71
N LEU A 61 -15.07 9.61 -3.15
CA LEU A 61 -16.24 9.39 -2.32
C LEU A 61 -15.97 8.38 -1.20
N ALA A 62 -15.11 7.39 -1.45
CA ALA A 62 -14.63 6.49 -0.40
C ALA A 62 -13.95 7.27 0.74
N GLN A 63 -13.01 8.18 0.42
CA GLN A 63 -12.37 9.01 1.44
C GLN A 63 -13.38 9.89 2.19
N ALA A 64 -14.30 10.53 1.47
CA ALA A 64 -15.34 11.37 2.09
C ALA A 64 -16.26 10.60 3.05
N ARG A 65 -16.49 9.30 2.79
CA ARG A 65 -17.25 8.39 3.66
C ARG A 65 -16.44 7.83 4.84
N GLY A 66 -15.16 8.16 4.96
CA GLY A 66 -14.26 7.53 5.94
C GLY A 66 -13.92 6.07 5.61
N HIS A 67 -14.15 5.64 4.37
CA HIS A 67 -13.60 4.39 3.87
C HIS A 67 -12.12 4.57 3.53
N LYS A 68 -11.40 3.46 3.42
CA LYS A 68 -9.97 3.42 3.13
C LYS A 68 -9.74 2.92 1.70
N PRO A 69 -9.73 3.79 0.68
CA PRO A 69 -9.55 3.36 -0.70
C PRO A 69 -8.09 3.07 -1.05
N LEU A 70 -7.90 2.08 -1.90
CA LEU A 70 -6.61 1.68 -2.44
C LEU A 70 -6.76 1.50 -3.97
N PRO A 71 -6.18 2.39 -4.80
CA PRO A 71 -5.41 3.59 -4.43
C PRO A 71 -6.30 4.74 -3.93
N SER A 72 -5.75 5.58 -3.06
CA SER A 72 -6.36 6.85 -2.62
C SER A 72 -6.17 7.97 -3.65
N ILE A 73 -6.87 9.10 -3.49
CA ILE A 73 -6.68 10.26 -4.39
C ILE A 73 -5.24 10.79 -4.30
N SER A 74 -4.68 10.86 -3.09
CA SER A 74 -3.30 11.27 -2.87
C SER A 74 -2.33 10.31 -3.58
N SER A 75 -2.52 8.99 -3.44
CA SER A 75 -1.70 8.00 -4.14
C SER A 75 -1.76 8.14 -5.66
N LEU A 76 -2.95 8.41 -6.22
CA LEU A 76 -3.11 8.66 -7.65
C LEU A 76 -2.43 9.94 -8.12
N GLN A 77 -2.40 10.99 -7.28
CA GLN A 77 -1.66 12.23 -7.55
C GLN A 77 -0.15 11.99 -7.47
N ASP A 78 0.31 11.23 -6.47
CA ASP A 78 1.71 10.90 -6.25
C ASP A 78 2.30 10.15 -7.46
N MET A 79 1.56 9.17 -8.00
CA MET A 79 1.97 8.43 -9.22
C MET A 79 2.11 9.34 -10.45
N LYS A 80 1.32 10.43 -10.54
CA LYS A 80 1.38 11.41 -11.64
C LYS A 80 2.49 12.45 -11.44
N SER A 81 2.99 12.62 -10.22
CA SER A 81 3.98 13.63 -9.87
C SER A 81 5.41 13.16 -10.20
N GLN A 82 6.02 13.79 -11.20
CA GLN A 82 7.42 13.52 -11.55
C GLN A 82 8.39 13.82 -10.40
N ALA A 83 8.10 14.80 -9.55
CA ALA A 83 8.91 15.11 -8.38
C ALA A 83 8.89 13.95 -7.36
N ILE A 84 7.71 13.37 -7.11
CA ILE A 84 7.57 12.24 -6.18
C ILE A 84 8.19 10.98 -6.76
N VAL A 85 8.02 10.72 -8.07
CA VAL A 85 8.66 9.59 -8.73
C VAL A 85 10.19 9.67 -8.64
N ARG A 86 10.78 10.86 -8.81
CA ARG A 86 12.23 11.08 -8.63
C ARG A 86 12.67 10.83 -7.20
N LEU A 87 11.96 11.40 -6.22
CA LEU A 87 12.24 11.17 -4.80
C LEU A 87 12.22 9.66 -4.45
N VAL A 88 11.20 8.93 -4.93
CA VAL A 88 11.12 7.48 -4.74
C VAL A 88 12.25 6.74 -5.46
N SER A 89 12.66 7.20 -6.65
CA SER A 89 13.82 6.66 -7.36
C SER A 89 15.09 6.78 -6.54
N ASP A 90 15.33 7.94 -5.92
CA ASP A 90 16.52 8.20 -5.12
C ASP A 90 16.48 7.38 -3.82
N ASP A 91 15.34 7.33 -3.14
CA ASP A 91 15.15 6.56 -1.91
C ASP A 91 15.33 5.05 -2.08
N LEU A 92 15.12 4.54 -3.29
CA LEU A 92 15.23 3.12 -3.64
C LEU A 92 16.47 2.83 -4.51
N ASP A 93 17.40 3.78 -4.67
CA ASP A 93 18.48 3.71 -5.65
C ASP A 93 19.28 2.40 -5.54
N ASP A 94 19.81 2.09 -4.35
CA ASP A 94 20.58 0.85 -4.09
C ASP A 94 19.81 -0.42 -4.46
N LEU A 95 18.51 -0.45 -4.12
CA LEU A 95 17.65 -1.60 -4.40
C LEU A 95 17.38 -1.73 -5.90
N ILE A 96 17.11 -0.61 -6.58
CA ILE A 96 16.91 -0.55 -8.02
C ILE A 96 18.17 -1.01 -8.74
N GLN A 97 19.34 -0.47 -8.39
CA GLN A 97 20.60 -0.87 -9.01
C GLN A 97 20.87 -2.36 -8.82
N LYS A 98 20.74 -2.88 -7.60
CA LYS A 98 20.98 -4.30 -7.31
C LYS A 98 20.01 -5.22 -8.04
N CYS A 99 18.71 -4.91 -8.03
CA CYS A 99 17.70 -5.76 -8.65
C CYS A 99 17.82 -5.78 -10.19
N LEU A 100 18.12 -4.63 -10.80
CA LEU A 100 18.15 -4.43 -12.25
C LEU A 100 19.54 -4.57 -12.87
N ALA A 101 20.61 -4.73 -12.10
CA ALA A 101 21.98 -4.87 -12.61
C ALA A 101 22.13 -5.93 -13.74
N PRO A 102 21.46 -7.10 -13.69
CA PRO A 102 21.58 -8.10 -14.76
C PRO A 102 20.79 -7.80 -16.04
N ILE A 103 19.97 -6.74 -16.05
CA ILE A 103 19.20 -6.36 -17.25
C ILE A 103 20.13 -5.66 -18.24
N GLN A 104 20.19 -6.21 -19.46
CA GLN A 104 21.03 -5.69 -20.54
C GLN A 104 20.36 -4.57 -21.35
N SER A 105 19.03 -4.51 -21.37
CA SER A 105 18.29 -3.46 -22.07
C SER A 105 18.41 -2.10 -21.37
N GLU A 106 18.17 -1.02 -22.11
CA GLU A 106 18.13 0.35 -21.54
C GLU A 106 16.78 0.67 -20.88
N ARG A 107 15.76 -0.15 -21.11
CA ARG A 107 14.42 0.01 -20.57
C ARG A 107 13.94 -1.28 -19.95
N PHE A 108 13.27 -1.17 -18.81
CA PHE A 108 12.67 -2.29 -18.11
C PHE A 108 11.31 -1.90 -17.54
N THR A 109 10.31 -2.76 -17.69
CA THR A 109 8.98 -2.55 -17.11
C THR A 109 8.72 -3.64 -16.08
N LEU A 110 8.56 -3.24 -14.83
CA LEU A 110 8.20 -4.12 -13.73
C LEU A 110 6.70 -4.07 -13.52
N SER A 111 6.01 -5.19 -13.71
CA SER A 111 4.61 -5.33 -13.29
C SER A 111 4.56 -5.70 -11.81
N VAL A 112 3.75 -5.00 -11.02
CA VAL A 112 3.58 -5.23 -9.59
C VAL A 112 2.12 -5.57 -9.31
N TYR A 113 1.89 -6.71 -8.64
CA TYR A 113 0.58 -7.20 -8.27
C TYR A 113 0.53 -7.41 -6.76
N PHE A 114 -0.21 -6.58 -6.04
CA PHE A 114 -0.33 -6.58 -4.58
C PHE A 114 1.05 -6.65 -3.86
N GLY A 115 2.04 -5.93 -4.39
CA GLY A 115 3.41 -5.91 -3.85
C GLY A 115 4.29 -7.11 -4.22
N ARG A 116 3.87 -7.95 -5.16
CA ARG A 116 4.62 -9.11 -5.66
C ARG A 116 4.90 -9.03 -7.16
N ASN A 117 5.87 -9.82 -7.61
CA ASN A 117 6.17 -10.01 -9.03
C ASN A 117 6.31 -11.51 -9.36
N MET A 118 6.02 -11.87 -10.62
CA MET A 118 6.19 -13.26 -11.11
C MET A 118 7.60 -13.81 -10.86
N ALA A 119 8.62 -12.98 -11.01
CA ALA A 119 9.99 -13.33 -10.71
C ALA A 119 10.38 -12.84 -9.30
N LYS A 120 10.55 -13.81 -8.38
CA LYS A 120 10.85 -13.58 -6.95
C LYS A 120 12.00 -12.59 -6.68
N ARG A 121 12.98 -12.52 -7.59
CA ARG A 121 14.11 -11.58 -7.50
C ARG A 121 13.69 -10.10 -7.40
N TYR A 122 12.49 -9.75 -7.89
CA TYR A 122 11.96 -8.40 -7.87
C TYR A 122 10.97 -8.16 -6.72
N ASP A 123 10.65 -9.15 -5.90
CA ASP A 123 9.61 -9.02 -4.87
C ASP A 123 9.93 -7.92 -3.85
N LYS A 124 11.21 -7.76 -3.47
CA LYS A 124 11.59 -6.69 -2.54
C LYS A 124 11.32 -5.31 -3.14
N LEU A 125 11.68 -5.09 -4.41
CA LEU A 125 11.42 -3.83 -5.11
C LEU A 125 9.92 -3.62 -5.36
N ALA A 126 9.20 -4.67 -5.75
CA ALA A 126 7.75 -4.64 -5.95
C ALA A 126 7.00 -4.27 -4.67
N LEU A 127 7.40 -4.84 -3.53
CA LEU A 127 6.82 -4.54 -2.22
C LEU A 127 7.08 -3.09 -1.81
N GLN A 128 8.30 -2.58 -1.98
CA GLN A 128 8.63 -1.19 -1.68
C GLN A 128 7.80 -0.22 -2.53
N LEU A 129 7.72 -0.45 -3.84
CA LEU A 129 6.90 0.37 -4.72
C LEU A 129 5.42 0.32 -4.33
N PHE A 130 4.91 -0.87 -4.01
CA PHE A 130 3.53 -1.04 -3.54
C PHE A 130 3.27 -0.27 -2.26
N ASN A 131 4.18 -0.35 -1.29
CA ASN A 131 4.08 0.41 -0.06
C ASN A 131 4.04 1.92 -0.32
N LEU A 132 4.90 2.43 -1.20
CA LEU A 132 4.99 3.86 -1.48
C LEU A 132 3.82 4.40 -2.30
N PHE A 133 3.46 3.73 -3.39
CA PHE A 133 2.41 4.21 -4.32
C PHE A 133 1.02 3.65 -4.03
N GLN A 134 0.90 2.64 -3.16
CA GLN A 134 -0.38 2.14 -2.66
C GLN A 134 -1.39 1.78 -3.76
N SER A 135 -0.88 1.16 -4.83
CA SER A 135 -1.71 0.70 -5.94
C SER A 135 -1.66 -0.82 -6.06
N PRO A 136 -2.81 -1.54 -6.02
CA PRO A 136 -2.82 -2.99 -6.08
C PRO A 136 -2.25 -3.56 -7.39
N LEU A 137 -2.55 -2.92 -8.51
CA LEU A 137 -2.09 -3.35 -9.83
C LEU A 137 -1.42 -2.15 -10.50
N MET A 138 -0.11 -2.25 -10.74
CA MET A 138 0.65 -1.18 -11.36
C MET A 138 1.83 -1.68 -12.18
N ARG A 139 2.36 -0.79 -13.02
CA ARG A 139 3.62 -0.97 -13.75
C ARG A 139 4.57 0.17 -13.41
N ALA A 140 5.78 -0.19 -13.02
CA ALA A 140 6.89 0.74 -12.85
C ALA A 140 7.82 0.64 -14.07
N GLN A 141 8.06 1.76 -14.73
CA GLN A 141 8.95 1.86 -15.88
C GLN A 141 10.30 2.41 -15.43
N PHE A 142 11.37 1.72 -15.83
CA PHE A 142 12.74 2.09 -15.53
C PHE A 142 13.50 2.36 -16.82
N VAL A 143 14.41 3.34 -16.75
CA VAL A 143 15.33 3.69 -17.84
C VAL A 143 16.74 3.70 -17.28
N LYS A 144 17.70 3.17 -18.03
CA LYS A 144 19.11 3.17 -17.70
C LYS A 144 19.78 4.36 -18.40
N ASP A 145 20.21 5.35 -17.63
CA ASP A 145 21.06 6.44 -18.10
C ASP A 145 22.20 6.61 -17.09
N LYS A 146 23.37 6.04 -17.41
CA LYS A 146 24.51 5.76 -16.50
C LYS A 146 24.18 4.81 -15.34
N LYS A 147 23.03 4.98 -14.70
CA LYS A 147 22.42 4.09 -13.69
C LYS A 147 20.93 3.89 -13.97
N TRP A 148 20.32 2.92 -13.31
CA TRP A 148 18.88 2.68 -13.43
C TRP A 148 18.08 3.73 -12.67
N LEU A 149 17.07 4.32 -13.32
CA LEU A 149 16.18 5.31 -12.71
C LEU A 149 14.73 4.90 -12.89
N LEU A 150 13.91 5.11 -11.86
CA LEU A 150 12.47 4.99 -11.96
C LEU A 150 11.92 6.19 -12.75
N ARG A 151 11.35 5.92 -13.93
CA ARG A 151 10.85 6.95 -14.85
C ARG A 151 9.38 7.28 -14.62
N SER A 152 8.56 6.26 -14.36
CA SER A 152 7.13 6.44 -14.13
C SER A 152 6.56 5.24 -13.39
N VAL A 153 5.44 5.47 -12.69
CA VAL A 153 4.60 4.40 -12.14
C VAL A 153 3.17 4.67 -12.56
N THR A 154 2.51 3.66 -13.11
CA THR A 154 1.15 3.77 -13.64
C THR A 154 0.28 2.63 -13.10
N THR A 155 -0.98 2.93 -12.80
CA THR A 155 -1.95 1.88 -12.49
C THR A 155 -2.30 1.12 -13.76
N ILE A 156 -2.70 -0.15 -13.61
CA ILE A 156 -3.22 -0.95 -14.73
C ILE A 156 -4.58 -1.54 -14.38
N ALA A 157 -5.45 -1.68 -15.37
CA ALA A 157 -6.71 -2.37 -15.20
C ALA A 157 -6.50 -3.89 -15.09
N GLY A 158 -7.43 -4.59 -14.43
CA GLY A 158 -7.39 -6.05 -14.36
C GLY A 158 -7.36 -6.72 -15.74
N SER A 159 -8.02 -6.12 -16.74
CA SER A 159 -8.01 -6.61 -18.13
C SER A 159 -6.65 -6.49 -18.82
N GLU A 160 -5.75 -5.64 -18.34
CA GLU A 160 -4.39 -5.47 -18.88
C GLU A 160 -3.39 -6.47 -18.28
N VAL A 161 -3.81 -7.27 -17.30
CA VAL A 161 -3.01 -8.36 -16.77
C VAL A 161 -2.98 -9.52 -17.78
N PRO A 162 -1.79 -9.95 -18.23
CA PRO A 162 -1.66 -11.09 -19.15
C PRO A 162 -2.33 -12.34 -18.59
N ILE A 163 -2.94 -13.15 -19.47
CA ILE A 163 -3.64 -14.38 -19.08
C ILE A 163 -2.72 -15.30 -18.26
N THR A 164 -1.46 -15.42 -18.67
CA THR A 164 -0.41 -16.21 -18.00
C THR A 164 -0.08 -15.74 -16.58
N HIS A 165 -0.45 -14.52 -16.20
CA HIS A 165 -0.20 -13.97 -14.86
C HIS A 165 -1.43 -14.05 -13.96
N ARG A 166 -2.62 -14.42 -14.47
CA ARG A 166 -3.88 -14.25 -13.74
C ARG A 166 -3.96 -15.12 -12.49
N ASP A 167 -3.54 -16.37 -12.58
CA ASP A 167 -3.53 -17.30 -11.44
C ASP A 167 -2.62 -16.78 -10.32
N PHE A 168 -1.47 -16.22 -10.69
CA PHE A 168 -0.56 -15.58 -9.75
C PHE A 168 -1.21 -14.36 -9.08
N VAL A 169 -1.91 -13.51 -9.85
CA VAL A 169 -2.63 -12.36 -9.28
C VAL A 169 -3.70 -12.80 -8.28
N VAL A 170 -4.49 -13.82 -8.61
CA VAL A 170 -5.50 -14.39 -7.69
C VAL A 170 -4.84 -14.89 -6.41
N GLN A 171 -3.72 -15.62 -6.54
CA GLN A 171 -2.98 -16.12 -5.38
C GLN A 171 -2.51 -14.98 -4.47
N VAL A 172 -1.77 -14.02 -5.00
CA VAL A 172 -1.18 -12.93 -4.19
C VAL A 172 -2.25 -11.98 -3.64
N ALA A 173 -3.34 -11.76 -4.37
CA ALA A 173 -4.49 -11.00 -3.88
C ALA A 173 -5.17 -11.73 -2.72
N THR A 174 -5.40 -13.04 -2.85
CA THR A 174 -5.98 -13.86 -1.78
C THR A 174 -5.11 -13.83 -0.53
N GLU A 175 -3.79 -13.95 -0.67
CA GLU A 175 -2.84 -13.81 0.44
C GLU A 175 -2.90 -12.41 1.07
N HIS A 176 -3.00 -11.36 0.25
CA HIS A 176 -3.12 -9.99 0.72
C HIS A 176 -4.40 -9.76 1.54
N PHE A 177 -5.54 -10.28 1.08
CA PHE A 177 -6.84 -10.11 1.75
C PHE A 177 -7.02 -10.97 2.99
N LYS A 178 -6.38 -12.15 3.06
CA LYS A 178 -6.30 -12.94 4.30
C LYS A 178 -5.60 -12.19 5.43
N GLY A 179 -4.84 -11.15 5.10
CA GLY A 179 -3.93 -10.47 6.01
C GLY A 179 -2.75 -11.37 6.37
N ARG A 180 -1.65 -10.79 6.83
CA ARG A 180 -0.67 -11.58 7.58
C ARG A 180 -1.41 -12.10 8.81
N VAL A 181 -1.59 -13.42 8.91
CA VAL A 181 -1.82 -14.07 10.20
C VAL A 181 -0.60 -13.73 11.04
N SER A 182 -0.64 -12.61 11.77
CA SER A 182 0.31 -12.39 12.84
C SER A 182 0.10 -13.56 13.78
N ARG A 183 1.08 -14.46 13.81
CA ARG A 183 1.09 -15.66 14.66
C ARG A 183 1.29 -15.31 16.14
N VAL A 184 1.14 -14.04 16.50
CA VAL A 184 1.08 -13.58 17.87
C VAL A 184 -0.37 -13.72 18.32
N ARG A 185 -0.61 -14.55 19.34
CA ARG A 185 -1.91 -14.63 20.02
C ARG A 185 -2.39 -13.20 20.30
N ARG A 186 -3.40 -12.74 19.56
CA ARG A 186 -4.07 -11.47 19.89
C ARG A 186 -4.63 -11.63 21.30
N PRO A 187 -4.25 -10.76 22.26
CA PRO A 187 -4.99 -10.63 23.50
C PRO A 187 -6.44 -10.22 23.19
N ALA A 188 -7.30 -10.20 24.21
CA ALA A 188 -8.69 -9.75 24.10
C ALA A 188 -8.83 -8.50 23.21
N PRO A 189 -9.93 -8.35 22.44
CA PRO A 189 -10.09 -7.25 21.50
C PRO A 189 -9.83 -5.91 22.19
N THR A 190 -8.73 -5.28 21.80
CA THR A 190 -8.35 -3.93 22.22
C THR A 190 -9.22 -2.92 21.51
N ARG A 191 -9.45 -1.77 22.14
CA ARG A 191 -10.31 -0.73 21.57
C ARG A 191 -9.62 0.02 20.42
N TYR A 192 -8.29 0.05 20.44
CA TYR A 192 -7.46 0.77 19.47
C TYR A 192 -6.19 -0.02 19.13
N ASP A 193 -5.67 0.20 17.92
CA ASP A 193 -4.44 -0.37 17.40
C ASP A 193 -3.40 0.74 17.13
N MET A 194 -2.18 0.60 17.63
CA MET A 194 -1.07 1.56 17.43
C MET A 194 0.12 0.90 16.74
N ALA A 195 0.63 1.55 15.71
CA ALA A 195 1.87 1.16 15.05
C ALA A 195 3.05 1.88 15.70
N ILE A 196 4.10 1.15 16.11
CA ILE A 196 5.38 1.76 16.51
C ILE A 196 6.39 1.55 15.38
N LEU A 197 6.79 2.63 14.71
CA LEU A 197 7.81 2.62 13.66
C LEU A 197 9.21 2.58 14.26
N THR A 198 9.97 1.52 13.96
CA THR A 198 11.39 1.40 14.32
C THR A 198 12.23 0.93 13.14
N ASN A 199 13.53 1.18 13.23
CA ASN A 199 14.52 0.64 12.32
C ASN A 199 15.54 -0.22 13.09
N PRO A 200 15.42 -1.56 13.03
CA PRO A 200 16.33 -2.47 13.73
C PRO A 200 17.79 -2.34 13.29
N ALA A 201 18.07 -1.75 12.12
CA ALA A 201 19.41 -1.55 11.59
C ALA A 201 19.98 -0.15 11.92
N GLU A 202 19.25 0.70 12.65
CA GLU A 202 19.72 2.02 13.05
C GLU A 202 20.77 1.89 14.17
N ALA A 203 21.94 2.50 13.96
CA ALA A 203 23.06 2.39 14.90
C ALA A 203 22.80 3.16 16.22
N VAL A 204 22.10 4.29 16.14
CA VAL A 204 21.80 5.16 17.28
C VAL A 204 20.30 5.49 17.28
N PRO A 205 19.43 4.52 17.60
CA PRO A 205 18.00 4.75 17.58
C PRO A 205 17.58 5.68 18.73
N PRO A 206 16.50 6.47 18.56
CA PRO A 206 15.99 7.35 19.61
C PRO A 206 15.41 6.59 20.82
N SER A 207 15.28 5.27 20.74
CA SER A 207 14.79 4.41 21.81
C SER A 207 15.49 3.07 21.75
N ASP A 208 16.02 2.63 22.90
CA ASP A 208 16.61 1.31 23.04
C ASP A 208 15.53 0.22 23.23
N GLU A 209 15.93 -1.05 23.19
CA GLU A 209 15.00 -2.18 23.32
C GLU A 209 14.22 -2.14 24.66
N LYS A 210 14.85 -1.65 25.73
CA LYS A 210 14.21 -1.51 27.04
C LYS A 210 13.11 -0.44 27.02
N ALA A 211 13.35 0.70 26.38
CA ALA A 211 12.37 1.76 26.19
C ALA A 211 11.19 1.28 25.35
N ILE A 212 11.46 0.57 24.24
CA ILE A 212 10.40 -0.02 23.40
C ILE A 212 9.52 -0.97 24.21
N LYS A 213 10.11 -1.88 25.01
CA LYS A 213 9.33 -2.78 25.89
C LYS A 213 8.48 -2.02 26.91
N LYS A 214 8.97 -0.89 27.43
CA LYS A 214 8.19 -0.03 28.34
C LYS A 214 7.01 0.64 27.62
N PHE A 215 7.21 1.12 26.39
CA PHE A 215 6.11 1.70 25.59
C PHE A 215 5.04 0.67 25.28
N ILE A 216 5.42 -0.54 24.88
CA ILE A 216 4.48 -1.65 24.64
C ILE A 216 3.66 -1.92 25.89
N LYS A 217 4.32 -2.12 27.04
CA LYS A 217 3.64 -2.39 28.32
C LYS A 217 2.69 -1.27 28.73
N ALA A 218 3.07 0.00 28.50
CA ALA A 218 2.22 1.15 28.80
C ALA A 218 0.97 1.17 27.91
N ALA A 219 1.14 0.98 26.60
CA ALA A 219 0.02 0.92 25.66
C ALA A 219 -0.95 -0.25 25.97
N GLU A 220 -0.41 -1.44 26.25
CA GLU A 220 -1.20 -2.61 26.64
C GLU A 220 -2.01 -2.36 27.92
N SER A 221 -1.42 -1.68 28.91
CA SER A 221 -2.12 -1.31 30.15
C SER A 221 -3.29 -0.34 29.93
N MET A 222 -3.28 0.38 28.81
CA MET A 222 -4.34 1.28 28.36
C MET A 222 -5.33 0.60 27.38
N GLY A 223 -5.19 -0.72 27.15
CA GLY A 223 -6.04 -1.46 26.23
C GLY A 223 -5.79 -1.11 24.75
N ILE A 224 -4.57 -0.66 24.40
CA ILE A 224 -4.12 -0.40 23.04
C ILE A 224 -3.25 -1.56 22.59
N ALA A 225 -3.60 -2.21 21.48
CA ALA A 225 -2.73 -3.22 20.88
C ALA A 225 -1.61 -2.53 20.11
N VAL A 226 -0.39 -3.04 20.28
CA VAL A 226 0.80 -2.47 19.65
C VAL A 226 1.36 -3.45 18.63
N GLU A 227 1.65 -2.94 17.43
CA GLU A 227 2.44 -3.66 16.43
C GLU A 227 3.71 -2.89 16.09
N MET A 228 4.84 -3.58 16.10
CA MET A 228 6.10 -3.04 15.61
C MET A 228 6.09 -3.07 14.08
N ILE A 229 6.31 -1.91 13.46
CA ILE A 229 6.35 -1.76 12.02
C ILE A 229 7.69 -1.17 11.57
N THR A 230 8.06 -1.45 10.33
CA THR A 230 9.30 -0.95 9.72
C THR A 230 8.98 -0.09 8.49
N ARG A 231 10.02 0.43 7.83
CA ARG A 231 9.89 1.08 6.52
C ARG A 231 9.03 0.27 5.53
N ASP A 232 9.13 -1.06 5.59
CA ASP A 232 8.47 -2.00 4.69
C ASP A 232 6.98 -2.21 4.99
N ASP A 233 6.46 -1.59 6.04
CA ASP A 233 5.06 -1.70 6.44
C ASP A 233 4.29 -0.39 6.15
N TYR A 234 4.88 0.55 5.40
CA TYR A 234 4.25 1.84 5.08
C TYR A 234 2.85 1.66 4.48
N GLY A 235 2.66 0.64 3.64
CA GLY A 235 1.36 0.33 3.05
C GLY A 235 0.27 -0.10 4.02
N ARG A 236 0.67 -0.63 5.18
CA ARG A 236 -0.22 -1.11 6.23
C ARG A 236 -0.56 0.00 7.22
N LEU A 237 -0.02 1.20 7.08
CA LEU A 237 -0.22 2.26 8.07
C LEU A 237 -1.71 2.58 8.30
N ALA A 238 -2.53 2.46 7.25
CA ALA A 238 -3.98 2.64 7.35
C ALA A 238 -4.71 1.51 8.11
N GLU A 239 -4.01 0.48 8.60
CA GLU A 239 -4.58 -0.57 9.47
C GLU A 239 -4.68 -0.14 10.92
N PHE A 240 -3.94 0.90 11.32
CA PHE A 240 -3.81 1.36 12.69
C PHE A 240 -4.62 2.64 12.94
N ASP A 241 -4.88 2.94 14.21
CA ASP A 241 -5.53 4.15 14.70
C ASP A 241 -4.51 5.23 15.11
N ALA A 242 -3.28 4.83 15.45
CA ALA A 242 -2.21 5.74 15.86
C ALA A 242 -0.84 5.32 15.31
N LEU A 243 0.05 6.29 15.10
CA LEU A 243 1.44 6.07 14.69
C LEU A 243 2.41 6.71 15.68
N PHE A 244 3.26 5.87 16.28
CA PHE A 244 4.35 6.33 17.13
C PHE A 244 5.71 6.11 16.47
N ILE A 245 6.36 7.19 16.04
CA ILE A 245 7.64 7.13 15.31
C ILE A 245 8.81 7.07 16.29
N ARG A 246 9.55 5.96 16.31
CA ARG A 246 10.74 5.71 17.14
C ARG A 246 11.97 5.37 16.30
N GLU A 247 12.16 6.18 15.27
CA GLU A 247 13.31 6.20 14.36
C GLU A 247 13.73 7.67 14.16
N THR A 248 15.01 7.94 13.85
CA THR A 248 15.48 9.30 13.57
C THR A 248 14.72 9.92 12.40
N THR A 249 14.14 11.10 12.61
CA THR A 249 13.34 11.79 11.61
C THR A 249 14.17 12.74 10.76
N GLN A 250 13.95 12.74 9.45
CA GLN A 250 14.53 13.71 8.52
C GLN A 250 13.50 14.08 7.43
N VAL A 251 13.64 15.27 6.85
CA VAL A 251 12.69 15.81 5.85
C VAL A 251 12.64 14.95 4.58
N ASN A 252 13.79 14.45 4.12
CA ASN A 252 13.92 13.57 2.95
C ASN A 252 14.08 12.11 3.36
N HIS A 253 13.22 11.63 4.26
CA HIS A 253 13.32 10.27 4.82
C HIS A 253 11.93 9.63 4.97
N HIS A 254 11.85 8.29 5.00
CA HIS A 254 10.55 7.60 5.04
C HIS A 254 9.75 7.96 6.28
N THR A 255 10.40 8.28 7.40
CA THR A 255 9.75 8.77 8.62
C THR A 255 8.84 9.98 8.38
N TYR A 256 9.25 10.92 7.51
CA TYR A 256 8.40 12.07 7.16
C TYR A 256 7.18 11.65 6.35
N ARG A 257 7.34 10.72 5.41
CA ARG A 257 6.22 10.14 4.64
C ARG A 257 5.24 9.39 5.52
N PHE A 258 5.74 8.64 6.52
CA PHE A 258 4.94 7.98 7.55
C PHE A 258 4.11 9.00 8.32
N SER A 259 4.73 10.06 8.84
CA SER A 259 4.02 11.13 9.56
C SER A 259 2.96 11.82 8.69
N ARG A 260 3.30 12.21 7.46
CA ARG A 260 2.35 12.85 6.53
C ARG A 260 1.18 11.95 6.17
N ARG A 261 1.44 10.65 6.01
CA ARG A 261 0.40 9.67 5.73
C ARG A 261 -0.49 9.42 6.94
N ALA A 262 0.09 9.24 8.13
CA ALA A 262 -0.69 9.09 9.36
C ALA A 262 -1.65 10.27 9.52
N ALA A 263 -1.15 11.50 9.36
CA ALA A 263 -1.97 12.70 9.40
C ALA A 263 -3.07 12.72 8.32
N GLY A 264 -2.74 12.31 7.08
CA GLY A 264 -3.72 12.24 5.99
C GLY A 264 -4.78 11.15 6.15
N GLU A 265 -4.45 10.07 6.84
CA GLU A 265 -5.34 8.94 7.16
C GLU A 265 -6.08 9.16 8.49
N GLY A 266 -5.83 10.29 9.18
CA GLY A 266 -6.47 10.64 10.46
C GLY A 266 -5.98 9.84 11.67
N LEU A 267 -4.79 9.26 11.58
CA LEU A 267 -4.14 8.63 12.74
C LEU A 267 -3.70 9.69 13.75
N VAL A 268 -3.77 9.32 15.03
CA VAL A 268 -3.21 10.10 16.15
C VAL A 268 -1.70 9.94 16.23
#